data_AF-A0A820D443-F1
#
_entry.id   AF-A0A820D443-F1
#
_cell.length_a   1.000
_cell.length_b   1.000
_cell.length_c   1.000
_cell.angle_alpha   90.00
_cell.angle_beta   90.00
_cell.angle_gamma   90.00
#
_symmetry.space_group_name_H-M   'P 1'
#
loop_
_entity.id
_entity.type
_entity.pdbx_description
1 polymer ?
#
loop_
_entity_poly.entity_id
_entity_poly.type
_entity_poly.pdbx_seq_one_letter_code
_entity_poly.pdbx_strand_id
1 'polypeptide(L)'
;MLSYPPLSILNLPSNIFCSLNFTKLCIYVNSLDDCLYLLDGHLKQLTTFIVQIKNIHNNLSIIHNTDDLFNLECFSLTCYNLTNAYDNRVIPLFRRMKNLKKLTLYIRLANRSTFVDGTHLHKEILMHMSQLHTFTFYISSIIVYNDSFHLLVDNDIQQTFTNIGYYQTSCTVDYYRASKAICHVFSLPFTFDHLEMITNRFPTIIFHHVTYLQVFEKVQFKYKFFIRIAKAFPLLKYFTISSGLLSLIDFNKYEDDYIQSYSIIQFPHLISLNMMVENPYYIEQFLLNTKTHLPRLMELKLSYSHLKNVTKNFTRDATRHNCANIKQLIFCDECDYLTHFLHYFPVLNTVSYIKTIR
;
A
#
# COMPACT_ATOMS: atom_id res chain seq x y z
N MET A 1 -17.82 -9.96 6.79
CA MET A 1 -18.53 -8.72 7.22
C MET A 1 -18.35 -7.67 6.15
N LEU A 2 -19.43 -7.28 5.48
CA LEU A 2 -19.44 -6.19 4.49
C LEU A 2 -19.25 -4.85 5.22
N SER A 3 -18.30 -4.01 4.80
CA SER A 3 -18.17 -2.62 5.26
C SER A 3 -18.66 -1.67 4.19
N TYR A 4 -19.69 -0.90 4.54
CA TYR A 4 -20.24 0.22 3.77
C TYR A 4 -19.15 1.21 3.33
N PRO A 5 -19.36 1.93 2.22
CA PRO A 5 -18.57 3.12 1.93
C PRO A 5 -18.83 4.17 3.03
N PRO A 6 -17.79 4.80 3.61
CA PRO A 6 -18.01 5.93 4.50
C PRO A 6 -18.62 7.11 3.75
N LEU A 7 -19.53 7.83 4.41
CA LEU A 7 -19.99 9.13 3.96
C LEU A 7 -18.78 10.06 3.76
N SER A 8 -18.58 10.49 2.51
CA SER A 8 -17.77 11.67 2.18
C SER A 8 -18.49 12.88 2.74
N ILE A 9 -17.94 13.53 3.75
CA ILE A 9 -18.36 14.86 4.15
C ILE A 9 -17.20 15.81 3.86
N LEU A 10 -17.01 16.07 2.57
CA LEU A 10 -16.26 17.23 2.09
C LEU A 10 -17.16 18.46 2.26
N ASN A 11 -16.73 19.40 3.09
CA ASN A 11 -17.32 20.73 3.38
C ASN A 11 -18.53 20.74 4.33
N LEU A 12 -18.29 20.62 5.64
CA LEU A 12 -19.19 21.24 6.62
C LEU A 12 -18.42 22.30 7.43
N PRO A 13 -19.00 23.50 7.64
CA PRO A 13 -18.47 24.46 8.60
C PRO A 13 -18.52 23.88 10.01
N SER A 14 -17.59 24.31 10.86
CA SER A 14 -17.32 23.88 12.25
C SER A 14 -18.50 23.89 13.23
N ASN A 15 -19.72 24.19 12.79
CA ASN A 15 -20.84 24.55 13.66
C ASN A 15 -22.00 23.52 13.64
N ILE A 16 -21.82 22.33 13.04
CA ILE A 16 -22.96 21.42 12.73
C ILE A 16 -23.12 20.26 13.73
N PHE A 17 -22.12 19.94 14.55
CA PHE A 17 -22.22 18.83 15.52
C PHE A 17 -22.62 19.33 16.92
N CYS A 18 -23.79 19.94 17.06
CA CYS A 18 -24.25 20.41 18.38
C CYS A 18 -25.28 19.50 19.08
N SER A 19 -25.78 18.41 18.47
CA SER A 19 -26.71 17.50 19.18
C SER A 19 -27.00 16.17 18.47
N LEU A 20 -25.99 15.33 18.22
CA LEU A 20 -26.24 14.03 17.58
C LEU A 20 -25.75 12.86 18.46
N ASN A 21 -26.64 11.91 18.72
CA ASN A 21 -26.38 10.67 19.46
C ASN A 21 -25.58 9.63 18.62
N PHE A 22 -24.52 10.07 17.94
CA PHE A 22 -23.71 9.18 17.12
C PHE A 22 -22.73 8.40 17.99
N THR A 23 -22.90 7.08 18.05
CA THR A 23 -21.96 6.16 18.70
C THR A 23 -20.83 5.71 17.77
N LYS A 24 -21.01 5.86 16.44
CA LYS A 24 -20.01 5.50 15.43
C LYS A 24 -19.86 6.60 14.38
N LEU A 25 -18.60 6.95 14.08
CA LEU A 25 -18.24 7.92 13.04
C LEU A 25 -17.14 7.33 12.15
N CYS A 26 -17.29 7.48 10.83
CA CYS A 26 -16.29 7.10 9.83
C CYS A 26 -16.07 8.26 8.86
N ILE A 27 -14.85 8.78 8.77
CA ILE A 27 -14.54 9.98 7.98
C ILE A 27 -13.25 9.84 7.18
N TYR A 28 -13.16 10.62 6.11
CA TYR A 28 -11.94 10.89 5.38
C TYR A 28 -11.55 12.36 5.57
N VAL A 29 -10.34 12.63 6.02
CA VAL A 29 -9.85 13.99 6.28
C VAL A 29 -8.48 14.24 5.65
N ASN A 30 -8.19 15.51 5.38
CA ASN A 30 -6.91 15.89 4.78
C ASN A 30 -5.76 15.83 5.78
N SER A 31 -5.98 16.28 7.02
CA SER A 31 -4.97 16.34 8.06
C SER A 31 -5.41 15.75 9.39
N LEU A 32 -4.43 15.44 10.26
CA LEU A 32 -4.71 15.06 11.64
C LEU A 32 -5.32 16.20 12.46
N ASP A 33 -5.01 17.45 12.14
CA ASP A 33 -5.61 18.59 12.83
C ASP A 33 -7.11 18.66 12.57
N ASP A 34 -7.54 18.48 11.32
CA ASP A 34 -8.97 18.42 10.96
C ASP A 34 -9.69 17.32 11.75
N CYS A 35 -9.01 16.18 11.95
CA CYS A 35 -9.53 15.08 12.77
C CYS A 35 -9.69 15.47 14.24
N LEU A 36 -8.71 16.18 14.82
CA LEU A 36 -8.75 16.57 16.23
C LEU A 36 -9.79 17.66 16.49
N TYR A 37 -9.95 18.63 15.57
CA TYR A 37 -11.01 19.64 15.65
C TYR A 37 -12.41 19.03 15.68
N LEU A 38 -12.63 17.91 14.98
CA LEU A 38 -13.92 17.21 15.02
C LEU A 38 -14.20 16.53 16.38
N LEU A 39 -13.17 16.21 17.15
CA LEU A 39 -13.28 15.50 18.42
C LEU A 39 -13.37 16.44 19.63
N ASP A 40 -13.05 17.72 19.46
CA ASP A 40 -13.02 18.71 20.53
C ASP A 40 -14.44 19.13 20.95
N GLY A 41 -14.97 18.61 22.06
CA GLY A 41 -16.23 19.08 22.67
C GLY A 41 -17.54 18.49 22.15
N HIS A 42 -17.57 17.99 20.91
CA HIS A 42 -18.82 17.80 20.16
C HIS A 42 -19.39 16.38 20.12
N LEU A 43 -18.61 15.35 20.48
CA LEU A 43 -18.96 13.94 20.21
C LEU A 43 -18.92 13.05 21.46
N LYS A 44 -19.51 13.50 22.58
CA LYS A 44 -19.44 12.82 23.89
C LYS A 44 -19.97 11.38 23.93
N GLN A 45 -20.87 11.00 23.02
CA GLN A 45 -21.44 9.65 22.94
C GLN A 45 -20.70 8.73 21.95
N LEU A 46 -19.66 9.22 21.28
CA LEU A 46 -18.90 8.47 20.30
C LEU A 46 -18.09 7.37 20.99
N THR A 47 -18.34 6.12 20.63
CA THR A 47 -17.59 4.96 21.14
C THR A 47 -16.71 4.34 20.06
N THR A 48 -17.04 4.53 18.78
CA THR A 48 -16.27 4.02 17.64
C THR A 48 -15.92 5.13 16.66
N PHE A 49 -14.63 5.33 16.42
CA PHE A 49 -14.17 6.33 15.47
C PHE A 49 -13.18 5.74 14.46
N ILE A 50 -13.51 5.85 13.18
CA ILE A 50 -12.71 5.33 12.07
C ILE A 50 -12.33 6.52 11.19
N VAL A 51 -11.03 6.73 11.00
CA VAL A 51 -10.53 7.87 10.24
C VAL A 51 -9.47 7.43 9.24
N GLN A 52 -9.67 7.84 7.99
CA GLN A 52 -8.65 7.80 6.96
C GLN A 52 -8.11 9.22 6.77
N ILE A 53 -6.80 9.39 6.99
CA ILE A 53 -6.11 10.68 6.90
C ILE A 53 -5.22 10.68 5.68
N LYS A 54 -5.30 11.74 4.88
CA LYS A 54 -4.41 11.91 3.74
C LYS A 54 -2.97 12.20 4.19
N ASN A 55 -2.77 13.18 5.07
CA ASN A 55 -1.44 13.59 5.53
C ASN A 55 -1.39 13.79 7.05
N ILE A 56 -0.32 13.32 7.68
CA ILE A 56 -0.01 13.66 9.07
C ILE A 56 1.29 14.49 9.06
N HIS A 57 1.16 15.80 9.23
CA HIS A 57 2.28 16.72 9.26
C HIS A 57 2.84 16.88 10.67
N ASN A 58 4.14 17.22 10.77
CA ASN A 58 4.82 17.44 12.04
C ASN A 58 4.65 18.87 12.57
N ASN A 59 3.61 19.58 12.15
CA ASN A 59 3.37 20.96 12.58
C ASN A 59 2.99 20.97 14.07
N LEU A 60 3.55 21.93 14.80
CA LEU A 60 3.36 22.12 16.25
C LEU A 60 2.00 22.80 16.57
N SER A 61 0.91 22.43 15.90
CA SER A 61 -0.41 22.88 16.34
C SER A 61 -0.71 22.30 17.72
N ILE A 62 -1.17 23.19 18.60
CA ILE A 62 -1.56 22.91 19.98
C ILE A 62 -2.61 21.81 19.93
N ILE A 63 -2.34 20.70 20.62
CA ILE A 63 -3.37 19.70 20.86
C ILE A 63 -4.38 20.39 21.79
N HIS A 64 -5.52 20.79 21.25
CA HIS A 64 -6.65 21.33 22.01
C HIS A 64 -7.10 20.36 23.11
N ASN A 65 -7.94 20.81 24.01
CA ASN A 65 -8.28 20.12 25.25
C ASN A 65 -9.12 18.85 24.97
N THR A 66 -8.46 17.76 24.54
CA THR A 66 -9.10 16.51 24.10
C THR A 66 -9.59 15.63 25.26
N ASP A 67 -10.26 16.21 26.25
CA ASP A 67 -10.86 15.45 27.35
C ASP A 67 -12.00 14.54 26.82
N ASP A 68 -12.59 14.83 25.66
CA ASP A 68 -13.64 13.98 25.08
C ASP A 68 -13.15 12.66 24.46
N LEU A 69 -11.83 12.46 24.33
CA LEU A 69 -11.27 11.18 23.86
C LEU A 69 -11.42 10.04 24.88
N PHE A 70 -11.82 10.34 26.12
CA PHE A 70 -11.95 9.33 27.16
C PHE A 70 -13.06 8.32 26.88
N ASN A 71 -14.06 8.58 26.03
CA ASN A 71 -15.18 7.65 25.84
C ASN A 71 -15.01 6.66 24.67
N LEU A 72 -13.93 6.79 23.88
CA LEU A 72 -13.71 5.91 22.73
C LEU A 72 -13.31 4.50 23.18
N GLU A 73 -14.10 3.52 22.75
CA GLU A 73 -13.77 2.10 22.91
C GLU A 73 -13.07 1.53 21.67
N CYS A 74 -13.35 2.06 20.49
CA CYS A 74 -12.82 1.61 19.21
C CYS A 74 -12.27 2.79 18.40
N PHE A 75 -11.03 2.68 17.94
CA PHE A 75 -10.38 3.70 17.15
C PHE A 75 -9.60 3.06 16.00
N SER A 76 -9.78 3.59 14.80
CA SER A 76 -9.06 3.15 13.60
C SER A 76 -8.45 4.35 12.89
N LEU A 77 -7.14 4.31 12.66
CA LEU A 77 -6.40 5.31 11.91
C LEU A 77 -5.73 4.66 10.71
N THR A 78 -6.00 5.20 9.53
CA THR A 78 -5.37 4.81 8.27
C THR A 78 -4.71 6.01 7.61
N CYS A 79 -3.40 5.98 7.44
CA CYS A 79 -2.63 6.97 6.69
C CYS A 79 -1.77 6.25 5.64
N TYR A 80 -2.19 6.33 4.38
CA TYR A 80 -1.46 5.72 3.26
C TYR A 80 -0.23 6.53 2.84
N ASN A 81 -0.19 7.84 3.11
CA ASN A 81 1.00 8.64 2.83
C ASN A 81 2.07 8.46 3.91
N LEU A 82 3.32 8.67 3.51
CA LEU A 82 4.46 8.70 4.41
C LEU A 82 4.33 9.86 5.41
N THR A 83 4.66 9.61 6.67
CA THR A 83 4.71 10.63 7.71
C THR A 83 5.95 10.50 8.61
N ASN A 84 6.46 11.63 9.08
CA ASN A 84 7.52 11.68 10.11
C ASN A 84 6.95 12.06 11.48
N ALA A 85 5.63 12.15 11.61
CA ALA A 85 4.95 12.72 12.78
C ALA A 85 4.44 11.65 13.75
N TYR A 86 4.85 10.40 13.59
CA TYR A 86 4.37 9.28 14.41
C TYR A 86 4.67 9.46 15.90
N ASP A 87 5.93 9.68 16.25
CA ASP A 87 6.34 9.78 17.67
C ASP A 87 5.80 11.06 18.33
N ASN A 88 5.65 12.15 17.56
CA ASN A 88 5.27 13.46 18.09
C ASN A 88 3.75 13.73 18.08
N ARG A 89 2.98 13.02 17.26
CA ARG A 89 1.54 13.30 17.05
C ARG A 89 0.67 12.08 17.27
N VAL A 90 1.04 10.95 16.66
CA VAL A 90 0.22 9.73 16.71
C VAL A 90 0.34 9.05 18.07
N ILE A 91 1.56 8.85 18.59
CA ILE A 91 1.78 8.24 19.91
C ILE A 91 1.14 9.07 21.05
N PRO A 92 1.32 10.41 21.14
CA PRO A 92 0.67 11.20 22.18
C PRO A 92 -0.86 11.17 22.11
N LEU A 93 -1.43 11.11 20.91
CA LEU A 93 -2.87 10.95 20.73
C LEU A 93 -3.35 9.62 21.33
N PHE A 94 -2.66 8.53 21.01
CA PHE A 94 -2.97 7.19 21.51
C PHE A 94 -2.88 7.11 23.03
N ARG A 95 -1.85 7.70 23.63
CA ARG A 95 -1.69 7.77 25.09
C ARG A 95 -2.85 8.45 25.83
N ARG A 96 -3.63 9.29 25.15
CA ARG A 96 -4.82 9.95 25.72
C ARG A 96 -6.07 9.07 25.66
N MET A 97 -6.13 8.10 24.76
CA MET A 97 -7.26 7.18 24.58
C MET A 97 -7.18 5.98 25.54
N LYS A 98 -7.23 6.24 26.85
CA LYS A 98 -6.98 5.21 27.90
C LYS A 98 -8.05 4.11 27.97
N ASN A 99 -9.28 4.39 27.54
CA ASN A 99 -10.40 3.44 27.59
C ASN A 99 -10.55 2.61 26.30
N LEU A 100 -9.57 2.72 25.40
CA LEU A 100 -9.63 2.05 24.11
C LEU A 100 -9.53 0.53 24.28
N LYS A 101 -10.57 -0.17 23.80
CA LYS A 101 -10.64 -1.64 23.76
C LYS A 101 -10.11 -2.21 22.45
N LYS A 102 -10.26 -1.47 21.34
CA LYS A 102 -9.81 -1.87 20.01
C LYS A 102 -9.09 -0.74 19.29
N LEU A 103 -7.88 -1.02 18.82
CA LEU A 103 -7.08 -0.13 17.99
C LEU A 103 -6.79 -0.78 16.64
N THR A 104 -7.03 -0.06 15.56
CA THR A 104 -6.61 -0.45 14.21
C THR A 104 -5.71 0.63 13.61
N LEU A 105 -4.47 0.28 13.26
CA LEU A 105 -3.48 1.24 12.78
C LEU A 105 -2.90 0.82 11.43
N TYR A 106 -3.08 1.63 10.40
CA TYR A 106 -2.29 1.53 9.17
C TYR A 106 -1.48 2.80 9.02
N ILE A 107 -0.15 2.71 9.04
CA ILE A 107 0.71 3.88 8.92
C ILE A 107 2.02 3.56 8.21
N ARG A 108 2.51 4.53 7.43
CA ARG A 108 3.80 4.46 6.75
C ARG A 108 4.68 5.60 7.23
N LEU A 109 5.86 5.26 7.73
CA LEU A 109 6.78 6.16 8.41
C LEU A 109 7.97 6.44 7.50
N ALA A 110 8.34 7.71 7.39
CA ALA A 110 9.54 8.12 6.67
C ALA A 110 10.61 8.63 7.64
N ASN A 111 11.86 8.62 7.15
CA ASN A 111 13.03 9.24 7.78
C ASN A 111 13.23 8.90 9.27
N ARG A 112 12.95 7.65 9.66
CA ARG A 112 13.24 7.19 11.02
C ARG A 112 14.73 6.89 11.20
N SER A 113 15.21 7.00 12.43
CA SER A 113 16.54 6.50 12.82
C SER A 113 16.51 5.02 13.20
N THR A 114 15.35 4.49 13.61
CA THR A 114 15.16 3.10 14.05
C THR A 114 13.85 2.52 13.54
N PHE A 115 13.80 1.18 13.42
CA PHE A 115 12.56 0.48 13.13
C PHE A 115 11.58 0.54 14.30
N VAL A 116 10.28 0.45 13.98
CA VAL A 116 9.26 0.18 15.00
C VAL A 116 9.20 -1.33 15.22
N ASP A 117 9.80 -1.77 16.32
CA ASP A 117 9.84 -3.17 16.75
C ASP A 117 8.84 -3.44 17.90
N GLY A 118 8.82 -4.67 18.41
CA GLY A 118 7.95 -5.06 19.51
C GLY A 118 8.23 -4.27 20.78
N THR A 119 9.50 -4.05 21.11
CA THR A 119 9.92 -3.26 22.28
C THR A 119 9.38 -1.83 22.23
N HIS A 120 9.51 -1.18 21.07
CA HIS A 120 9.00 0.17 20.83
C HIS A 120 7.48 0.21 20.97
N LEU A 121 6.75 -0.72 20.35
CA LEU A 121 5.28 -0.74 20.45
C LEU A 121 4.79 -1.04 21.85
N HIS A 122 5.47 -1.93 22.57
CA HIS A 122 5.16 -2.18 23.97
C HIS A 122 5.31 -0.91 24.79
N LYS A 123 6.48 -0.26 24.68
CA LYS A 123 6.81 0.94 25.46
C LYS A 123 5.90 2.12 25.13
N GLU A 124 5.66 2.38 23.85
CA GLU A 124 5.01 3.63 23.42
C GLU A 124 3.49 3.52 23.31
N ILE A 125 2.93 2.32 23.14
CA ILE A 125 1.47 2.10 23.00
C ILE A 125 0.95 1.17 24.08
N LEU A 126 1.39 -0.09 24.11
CA LEU A 126 0.70 -1.15 24.88
C LEU A 126 0.72 -0.90 26.39
N MET A 127 1.86 -0.44 26.95
CA MET A 127 1.96 -0.12 28.38
C MET A 127 1.02 1.00 28.82
N HIS A 128 0.54 1.84 27.89
CA HIS A 128 -0.33 2.99 28.18
C HIS A 128 -1.82 2.70 27.94
N MET A 129 -2.17 1.55 27.35
CA MET A 129 -3.54 1.18 26.99
C MET A 129 -3.96 -0.12 27.69
N SER A 130 -4.14 -0.05 29.01
CA SER A 130 -4.46 -1.24 29.83
C SER A 130 -5.79 -1.92 29.48
N GLN A 131 -6.71 -1.21 28.82
CA GLN A 131 -8.00 -1.75 28.37
C GLN A 131 -7.95 -2.32 26.94
N LEU A 132 -6.81 -2.29 26.26
CA LEU A 132 -6.71 -2.72 24.87
C LEU A 132 -6.75 -4.25 24.76
N HIS A 133 -7.83 -4.76 24.19
CA HIS A 133 -8.02 -6.20 23.96
C HIS A 133 -7.61 -6.61 22.54
N THR A 134 -7.70 -5.70 21.58
CA THR A 134 -7.40 -5.98 20.18
C THR A 134 -6.57 -4.85 19.60
N PHE A 135 -5.39 -5.20 19.09
CA PHE A 135 -4.55 -4.31 18.32
C PHE A 135 -4.22 -4.91 16.96
N THR A 136 -4.82 -4.35 15.91
CA THR A 136 -4.59 -4.74 14.52
C THR A 136 -3.76 -3.66 13.85
N PHE A 137 -2.64 -4.01 13.24
CA PHE A 137 -1.75 -3.00 12.69
C PHE A 137 -1.00 -3.42 11.43
N TYR A 138 -0.65 -2.42 10.65
CA TYR A 138 0.40 -2.44 9.63
C TYR A 138 1.22 -1.17 9.79
N ILE A 139 2.51 -1.33 10.08
CA ILE A 139 3.45 -0.24 10.24
C ILE A 139 4.60 -0.50 9.27
N SER A 140 4.76 0.39 8.31
CA SER A 140 5.95 0.43 7.46
C SER A 140 6.89 1.51 7.97
N SER A 141 8.16 1.20 8.17
CA SER A 141 9.18 2.13 8.65
C SER A 141 10.31 2.23 7.64
N ILE A 142 10.44 3.38 6.98
CA ILE A 142 11.62 3.72 6.18
C ILE A 142 12.64 4.38 7.11
N ILE A 143 13.77 3.72 7.32
CA ILE A 143 14.89 4.24 8.08
C ILE A 143 15.98 4.78 7.15
N VAL A 144 16.66 5.81 7.61
CA VAL A 144 17.95 6.25 7.06
C VAL A 144 19.00 5.93 8.10
N TYR A 145 19.99 5.13 7.73
CA TYR A 145 21.03 4.65 8.63
C TYR A 145 22.41 5.09 8.16
N ASN A 146 23.40 5.08 9.05
CA ASN A 146 24.80 5.34 8.70
C ASN A 146 25.55 4.00 8.60
N ASP A 147 26.77 4.01 8.06
CA ASP A 147 27.56 2.79 7.79
C ASP A 147 27.83 1.92 9.04
N SER A 148 27.64 2.45 10.24
CA SER A 148 27.73 1.73 11.53
C SER A 148 26.46 0.98 11.95
N PHE A 149 25.42 0.95 11.12
CA PHE A 149 24.14 0.31 11.48
C PHE A 149 24.21 -1.22 11.39
N HIS A 150 23.93 -1.89 12.50
CA HIS A 150 23.76 -3.34 12.49
C HIS A 150 22.55 -3.73 11.66
N LEU A 151 22.79 -4.48 10.58
CA LEU A 151 21.74 -4.93 9.67
C LEU A 151 20.90 -6.02 10.36
N LEU A 152 19.77 -5.61 10.92
CA LEU A 152 18.75 -6.51 11.46
C LEU A 152 18.08 -7.32 10.34
N VAL A 153 17.88 -8.61 10.57
CA VAL A 153 17.07 -9.47 9.68
C VAL A 153 15.64 -9.61 10.22
N ASP A 154 14.74 -10.17 9.39
CA ASP A 154 13.33 -10.37 9.73
C ASP A 154 13.16 -11.06 11.09
N ASN A 155 13.96 -12.09 11.37
CA ASN A 155 13.90 -12.84 12.63
C ASN A 155 14.25 -11.99 13.85
N ASP A 156 15.17 -11.03 13.74
CA ASP A 156 15.55 -10.16 14.85
C ASP A 156 14.36 -9.29 15.26
N ILE A 157 13.69 -8.69 14.27
CA ILE A 157 12.49 -7.89 14.49
C ILE A 157 11.36 -8.75 15.03
N GLN A 158 11.10 -9.90 14.40
CA GLN A 158 10.04 -10.83 14.84
C GLN A 158 10.24 -11.27 16.29
N GLN A 159 11.47 -11.53 16.72
CA GLN A 159 11.78 -11.95 18.08
C GLN A 159 11.37 -10.89 19.12
N THR A 160 11.50 -9.59 18.81
CA THR A 160 11.06 -8.53 19.72
C THR A 160 9.56 -8.56 20.00
N PHE A 161 8.73 -8.99 19.05
CA PHE A 161 7.29 -9.17 19.23
C PHE A 161 6.98 -10.44 20.04
N THR A 162 7.67 -11.52 19.74
CA THR A 162 7.56 -12.78 20.50
C THR A 162 7.90 -12.56 21.98
N ASN A 163 8.94 -11.78 22.29
CA ASN A 163 9.39 -11.50 23.65
C ASN A 163 8.35 -10.76 24.51
N ILE A 164 7.44 -10.01 23.88
CA ILE A 164 6.35 -9.29 24.57
C ILE A 164 5.00 -10.04 24.49
N GLY A 165 5.00 -11.29 24.03
CA GLY A 165 3.80 -12.13 23.90
C GLY A 165 2.94 -11.86 22.65
N TYR A 166 3.42 -11.08 21.68
CA TYR A 166 2.71 -10.77 20.43
C TYR A 166 3.08 -11.75 19.29
N TYR A 167 2.59 -12.98 19.39
CA TYR A 167 2.91 -14.06 18.44
C TYR A 167 2.23 -13.94 17.07
N GLN A 168 1.09 -13.25 16.98
CA GLN A 168 0.31 -13.09 15.75
C GLN A 168 0.81 -11.89 14.93
N THR A 169 2.10 -11.89 14.63
CA THR A 169 2.76 -10.82 13.87
C THR A 169 3.66 -11.41 12.79
N SER A 170 3.88 -10.65 11.73
CA SER A 170 4.87 -10.96 10.72
C SER A 170 5.59 -9.68 10.32
N CYS A 171 6.84 -9.83 9.88
CA CYS A 171 7.64 -8.72 9.42
C CYS A 171 8.51 -9.08 8.22
N THR A 172 8.94 -8.05 7.51
CA THR A 172 9.91 -8.14 6.40
C THR A 172 10.79 -6.91 6.38
N VAL A 173 12.09 -7.12 6.27
CA VAL A 173 13.12 -6.07 6.23
C VAL A 173 13.86 -6.11 4.89
N ASP A 174 13.89 -4.96 4.25
CA ASP A 174 14.56 -4.76 2.97
C ASP A 174 15.54 -3.59 3.03
N TYR A 175 16.79 -3.86 2.66
CA TYR A 175 17.88 -2.88 2.61
C TYR A 175 18.09 -2.38 1.19
N TYR A 176 18.23 -1.07 1.02
CA TYR A 176 18.48 -0.39 -0.26
C TYR A 176 19.89 0.21 -0.31
N ARG A 177 20.35 0.52 -1.53
CA ARG A 177 21.54 1.36 -1.72
C ARG A 177 21.26 2.78 -1.20
N ALA A 178 22.31 3.50 -0.78
CA ALA A 178 22.24 4.81 -0.11
C ALA A 178 21.67 4.79 1.33
N SER A 179 22.03 3.74 2.08
CA SER A 179 21.83 3.66 3.53
C SER A 179 20.38 3.86 3.97
N LYS A 180 19.45 3.24 3.23
CA LYS A 180 18.02 3.21 3.54
C LYS A 180 17.55 1.78 3.72
N ALA A 181 16.66 1.55 4.67
CA ALA A 181 15.96 0.28 4.79
C ALA A 181 14.48 0.51 5.02
N ILE A 182 13.65 -0.44 4.59
CA ILE A 182 12.23 -0.49 4.93
C ILE A 182 11.98 -1.73 5.77
N CYS A 183 11.23 -1.56 6.85
CA CYS A 183 10.69 -2.66 7.63
C CYS A 183 9.17 -2.57 7.57
N HIS A 184 8.51 -3.66 7.20
CA HIS A 184 7.08 -3.82 7.32
C HIS A 184 6.82 -4.73 8.51
N VAL A 185 5.95 -4.30 9.43
CA VAL A 185 5.47 -5.14 10.52
C VAL A 185 3.95 -5.09 10.54
N PHE A 186 3.30 -6.24 10.66
CA PHE A 186 1.84 -6.31 10.68
C PHE A 186 1.30 -7.46 11.50
N SER A 187 0.07 -7.28 12.00
CA SER A 187 -0.70 -8.31 12.68
C SER A 187 -1.27 -9.35 11.71
N LEU A 188 -1.41 -10.59 12.18
CA LEU A 188 -2.05 -11.69 11.46
C LEU A 188 -3.43 -12.03 12.08
N PRO A 189 -4.46 -12.35 11.27
CA PRO A 189 -4.48 -12.29 9.81
C PRO A 189 -4.39 -10.84 9.30
N PHE A 190 -3.88 -10.65 8.08
CA PHE A 190 -3.79 -9.32 7.48
C PHE A 190 -5.19 -8.84 7.03
N THR A 191 -5.64 -7.71 7.58
CA THR A 191 -7.01 -7.18 7.39
C THR A 191 -7.10 -5.93 6.53
N PHE A 192 -5.98 -5.37 6.10
CA PHE A 192 -5.97 -4.14 5.31
C PHE A 192 -6.13 -4.43 3.82
N ASP A 193 -6.61 -3.44 3.08
CA ASP A 193 -6.88 -3.53 1.65
C ASP A 193 -5.73 -3.01 0.76
N HIS A 194 -4.76 -2.32 1.37
CA HIS A 194 -3.57 -1.79 0.70
C HIS A 194 -2.30 -2.42 1.24
N LEU A 195 -1.38 -2.75 0.34
CA LEU A 195 -0.02 -3.14 0.68
C LEU A 195 0.94 -2.48 -0.30
N GLU A 196 1.89 -1.69 0.20
CA GLU A 196 2.73 -0.84 -0.62
C GLU A 196 4.21 -0.99 -0.30
N MET A 197 5.04 -0.76 -1.32
CA MET A 197 6.50 -0.79 -1.25
C MET A 197 7.09 -2.14 -0.80
N ILE A 198 6.37 -3.24 -0.97
CA ILE A 198 6.92 -4.56 -0.65
C ILE A 198 7.86 -5.04 -1.77
N THR A 199 8.84 -5.86 -1.43
CA THR A 199 9.75 -6.49 -2.40
C THR A 199 9.33 -7.95 -2.69
N ASN A 200 10.27 -8.78 -3.16
CA ASN A 200 10.06 -10.22 -3.29
C ASN A 200 10.08 -11.00 -1.96
N ARG A 201 10.23 -10.32 -0.82
CA ARG A 201 10.40 -10.95 0.50
C ARG A 201 9.14 -11.09 1.38
N PHE A 202 7.95 -10.70 0.90
CA PHE A 202 6.71 -10.89 1.68
C PHE A 202 6.51 -12.36 2.13
N PRO A 203 5.86 -12.66 3.26
CA PRO A 203 5.71 -14.02 3.77
C PRO A 203 4.76 -14.88 2.91
N THR A 204 4.85 -16.20 3.05
CA THR A 204 3.97 -17.16 2.35
C THR A 204 2.62 -17.28 3.06
N ILE A 205 1.85 -16.20 3.05
CA ILE A 205 0.48 -16.13 3.57
C ILE A 205 -0.47 -15.64 2.47
N ILE A 206 -1.78 -15.82 2.69
CA ILE A 206 -2.82 -15.30 1.79
C ILE A 206 -3.34 -13.98 2.36
N PHE A 207 -3.20 -12.92 1.58
CA PHE A 207 -3.69 -11.58 1.89
C PHE A 207 -5.11 -11.41 1.35
N HIS A 208 -6.08 -11.99 2.05
CA HIS A 208 -7.48 -12.06 1.61
C HIS A 208 -8.14 -10.70 1.34
N HIS A 209 -7.69 -9.63 1.99
CA HIS A 209 -8.32 -8.30 1.91
C HIS A 209 -7.63 -7.36 0.95
N VAL A 210 -6.38 -7.66 0.54
CA VAL A 210 -5.58 -6.75 -0.28
C VAL A 210 -6.15 -6.66 -1.69
N THR A 211 -6.56 -5.46 -2.06
CA THR A 211 -7.04 -5.13 -3.40
C THR A 211 -6.12 -4.16 -4.13
N TYR A 212 -5.27 -3.44 -3.40
CA TYR A 212 -4.22 -2.58 -3.94
C TYR A 212 -2.85 -3.09 -3.51
N LEU A 213 -2.00 -3.39 -4.49
CA LEU A 213 -0.63 -3.83 -4.27
C LEU A 213 0.36 -2.99 -5.06
N GLN A 214 1.37 -2.46 -4.37
CA GLN A 214 2.55 -1.89 -5.01
C GLN A 214 3.79 -2.68 -4.61
N VAL A 215 4.49 -3.23 -5.61
CA VAL A 215 5.77 -3.92 -5.44
C VAL A 215 6.92 -3.06 -5.94
N PHE A 216 8.04 -3.13 -5.24
CA PHE A 216 9.26 -2.41 -5.58
C PHE A 216 10.35 -3.39 -6.02
N GLU A 217 10.81 -3.23 -7.26
CA GLU A 217 11.87 -4.04 -7.85
C GLU A 217 13.24 -3.58 -7.34
N LYS A 218 13.81 -4.34 -6.41
CA LYS A 218 15.24 -4.26 -6.03
C LYS A 218 16.11 -5.15 -6.92
N VAL A 219 15.58 -6.31 -7.27
CA VAL A 219 16.13 -7.29 -8.19
C VAL A 219 15.01 -7.67 -9.13
N GLN A 220 15.33 -7.93 -10.38
CA GLN A 220 14.33 -8.30 -11.37
C GLN A 220 13.47 -9.47 -10.93
N PHE A 221 12.17 -9.26 -11.02
CA PHE A 221 11.16 -10.26 -10.73
C PHE A 221 11.13 -11.31 -11.84
N LYS A 222 11.35 -12.56 -11.47
CA LYS A 222 11.20 -13.70 -12.38
C LYS A 222 9.74 -14.13 -12.45
N TYR A 223 9.38 -14.95 -13.45
CA TYR A 223 8.01 -15.46 -13.61
C TYR A 223 7.41 -16.09 -12.34
N LYS A 224 8.20 -16.85 -11.57
CA LYS A 224 7.81 -17.45 -10.27
C LYS A 224 7.30 -16.41 -9.25
N PHE A 225 7.79 -15.17 -9.30
CA PHE A 225 7.30 -14.10 -8.45
C PHE A 225 5.85 -13.76 -8.77
N PHE A 226 5.48 -13.65 -10.05
CA PHE A 226 4.10 -13.35 -10.44
C PHE A 226 3.13 -14.48 -10.10
N ILE A 227 3.57 -15.75 -10.17
CA ILE A 227 2.80 -16.89 -9.64
C ILE A 227 2.54 -16.69 -8.14
N ARG A 228 3.56 -16.27 -7.39
CA ARG A 228 3.44 -16.02 -5.95
C ARG A 228 2.47 -14.87 -5.66
N ILE A 229 2.50 -13.80 -6.44
CA ILE A 229 1.55 -12.69 -6.31
C ILE A 229 0.11 -13.19 -6.53
N ALA A 230 -0.16 -13.92 -7.62
CA ALA A 230 -1.51 -14.40 -7.92
C ALA A 230 -2.07 -15.32 -6.81
N LYS A 231 -1.21 -16.13 -6.19
CA LYS A 231 -1.60 -17.00 -5.04
C LYS A 231 -1.81 -16.21 -3.75
N ALA A 232 -0.94 -15.26 -3.45
CA ALA A 232 -0.97 -14.51 -2.20
C ALA A 232 -2.05 -13.41 -2.19
N PHE A 233 -2.42 -12.86 -3.35
CA PHE A 233 -3.34 -11.73 -3.49
C PHE A 233 -4.54 -12.07 -4.39
N PRO A 234 -5.42 -12.98 -3.97
CA PRO A 234 -6.49 -13.51 -4.83
C PRO A 234 -7.51 -12.44 -5.24
N LEU A 235 -7.68 -11.36 -4.47
CA LEU A 235 -8.63 -10.26 -4.76
C LEU A 235 -7.98 -9.00 -5.34
N LEU A 236 -6.75 -9.12 -5.87
CA LEU A 236 -5.98 -7.98 -6.37
C LEU A 236 -6.71 -7.27 -7.53
N LYS A 237 -6.95 -5.96 -7.36
CA LYS A 237 -7.62 -5.08 -8.34
C LYS A 237 -6.66 -4.08 -8.97
N TYR A 238 -5.72 -3.56 -8.19
CA TYR A 238 -4.78 -2.53 -8.62
C TYR A 238 -3.37 -3.05 -8.35
N PHE A 239 -2.59 -3.26 -9.41
CA PHE A 239 -1.22 -3.74 -9.28
C PHE A 239 -0.24 -2.74 -9.86
N THR A 240 0.67 -2.26 -9.03
CA THR A 240 1.75 -1.36 -9.42
C THR A 240 3.08 -2.05 -9.25
N ILE A 241 3.87 -2.09 -10.33
CA ILE A 241 5.28 -2.46 -10.30
C ILE A 241 6.05 -1.14 -10.41
N SER A 242 6.96 -0.89 -9.47
CA SER A 242 7.86 0.26 -9.49
C SER A 242 9.30 -0.24 -9.47
N SER A 243 10.18 0.36 -10.28
CA SER A 243 11.61 0.07 -10.23
C SER A 243 12.34 1.21 -9.53
N GLY A 244 13.42 0.88 -8.83
CA GLY A 244 14.41 1.89 -8.45
C GLY A 244 15.25 2.27 -9.67
N LEU A 245 15.67 3.54 -9.75
CA LEU A 245 16.56 4.13 -10.78
C LEU A 245 17.94 3.44 -10.97
N LEU A 246 18.16 2.23 -10.45
CA LEU A 246 19.49 1.64 -10.29
C LEU A 246 19.64 0.20 -10.84
N SER A 247 18.68 -0.33 -11.60
CA SER A 247 18.87 -1.61 -12.30
C SER A 247 19.69 -1.44 -13.60
N LEU A 248 20.93 -0.98 -13.49
CA LEU A 248 21.93 -0.99 -14.58
C LEU A 248 22.62 -2.37 -14.68
N ILE A 249 21.87 -3.46 -14.57
CA ILE A 249 22.44 -4.82 -14.71
C ILE A 249 21.93 -5.44 -16.00
N ASP A 250 22.91 -5.80 -16.83
CA ASP A 250 22.85 -6.34 -18.19
C ASP A 250 21.68 -7.30 -18.43
N PHE A 251 20.79 -6.93 -19.35
CA PHE A 251 19.59 -7.68 -19.74
C PHE A 251 19.89 -8.96 -20.55
N ASN A 252 21.16 -9.31 -20.76
CA ASN A 252 21.55 -10.22 -21.83
C ASN A 252 21.80 -11.68 -21.43
N LYS A 253 21.50 -12.12 -20.20
CA LYS A 253 21.50 -13.55 -19.85
C LYS A 253 20.39 -13.89 -18.87
N TYR A 254 19.21 -14.22 -19.39
CA TYR A 254 18.15 -14.85 -18.62
C TYR A 254 17.92 -16.26 -19.13
N GLU A 255 18.62 -17.22 -18.52
CA GLU A 255 18.11 -18.58 -18.43
C GLU A 255 16.95 -18.55 -17.43
N ASP A 256 15.76 -18.34 -17.98
CA ASP A 256 14.52 -18.70 -17.32
C ASP A 256 14.46 -20.24 -17.43
N ASP A 257 15.25 -20.93 -16.60
CA ASP A 257 15.33 -22.39 -16.58
C ASP A 257 13.91 -22.96 -16.47
N TYR A 258 13.42 -23.49 -17.59
CA TYR A 258 12.14 -24.17 -17.79
C TYR A 258 10.86 -23.34 -17.53
N ILE A 259 10.53 -22.39 -18.43
CA ILE A 259 9.18 -21.79 -18.52
C ILE A 259 8.11 -22.82 -18.99
N GLN A 260 8.52 -23.88 -19.70
CA GLN A 260 7.61 -24.79 -20.42
C GLN A 260 6.59 -25.56 -19.55
N SER A 261 6.73 -25.57 -18.21
CA SER A 261 5.88 -26.37 -17.32
C SER A 261 4.89 -25.58 -16.45
N TYR A 262 4.90 -24.24 -16.50
CA TYR A 262 3.97 -23.48 -15.66
C TYR A 262 2.62 -23.24 -16.33
N SER A 263 1.55 -23.33 -15.54
CA SER A 263 0.23 -22.90 -15.96
C SER A 263 0.16 -21.38 -16.15
N ILE A 264 -0.79 -20.95 -16.98
CA ILE A 264 -1.12 -19.53 -17.18
C ILE A 264 -1.52 -18.92 -15.82
N ILE A 265 -0.88 -17.80 -15.45
CA ILE A 265 -1.20 -17.07 -14.24
C ILE A 265 -2.52 -16.34 -14.43
N GLN A 266 -3.44 -16.46 -13.47
CA GLN A 266 -4.74 -15.80 -13.54
C GLN A 266 -4.79 -14.62 -12.56
N PHE A 267 -5.15 -13.44 -13.06
CA PHE A 267 -5.53 -12.29 -12.23
C PHE A 267 -6.99 -11.93 -12.51
N PRO A 268 -7.96 -12.67 -11.96
CA PRO A 268 -9.37 -12.57 -12.33
C PRO A 268 -10.00 -11.22 -11.96
N HIS A 269 -9.42 -10.50 -10.99
CA HIS A 269 -9.95 -9.25 -10.47
C HIS A 269 -9.12 -8.02 -10.84
N LEU A 270 -8.01 -8.17 -11.56
CA LEU A 270 -7.12 -7.05 -11.89
C LEU A 270 -7.80 -6.10 -12.88
N ILE A 271 -8.00 -4.87 -12.43
CA ILE A 271 -8.65 -3.79 -13.18
C ILE A 271 -7.61 -2.82 -13.74
N SER A 272 -6.58 -2.51 -12.94
CA SER A 272 -5.54 -1.54 -13.28
C SER A 272 -4.16 -2.15 -13.09
N LEU A 273 -3.33 -2.06 -14.12
CA LEU A 273 -1.95 -2.48 -14.11
C LEU A 273 -1.04 -1.30 -14.42
N ASN A 274 -0.20 -0.94 -13.47
CA ASN A 274 0.78 0.14 -13.60
C ASN A 274 2.19 -0.45 -13.65
N MET A 275 2.81 -0.39 -14.81
CA MET A 275 4.15 -0.84 -15.12
C MET A 275 4.93 0.31 -15.77
N MET A 276 4.97 1.47 -15.11
CA MET A 276 5.81 2.61 -15.51
C MET A 276 7.31 2.35 -15.25
N VAL A 277 7.72 1.09 -15.37
CA VAL A 277 9.07 0.56 -15.18
C VAL A 277 9.76 0.43 -16.52
N GLU A 278 11.09 0.48 -16.49
CA GLU A 278 11.91 0.46 -17.70
C GLU A 278 12.05 -0.93 -18.33
N ASN A 279 11.60 -2.00 -17.66
CA ASN A 279 11.84 -3.35 -18.14
C ASN A 279 10.67 -3.89 -19.01
N PRO A 280 10.84 -4.03 -20.34
CA PRO A 280 9.80 -4.58 -21.23
C PRO A 280 9.45 -6.04 -20.93
N TYR A 281 10.30 -6.78 -20.22
CA TYR A 281 10.00 -8.16 -19.78
C TYR A 281 8.67 -8.23 -19.04
N TYR A 282 8.39 -7.31 -18.13
CA TYR A 282 7.15 -7.32 -17.34
C TYR A 282 5.92 -7.13 -18.20
N ILE A 283 5.99 -6.22 -19.17
CA ILE A 283 4.92 -5.97 -20.12
C ILE A 283 4.66 -7.26 -20.91
N GLU A 284 5.70 -7.95 -21.37
CA GLU A 284 5.54 -9.23 -22.05
C GLU A 284 4.95 -10.33 -21.15
N GLN A 285 5.37 -10.44 -19.88
CA GLN A 285 4.82 -11.42 -18.93
C GLN A 285 3.31 -11.24 -18.72
N PHE A 286 2.85 -9.99 -18.60
CA PHE A 286 1.44 -9.69 -18.35
C PHE A 286 0.58 -9.70 -19.62
N LEU A 287 1.09 -9.18 -20.74
CA LEU A 287 0.27 -9.05 -21.94
C LEU A 287 0.18 -10.35 -22.74
N LEU A 288 1.15 -11.27 -22.67
CA LEU A 288 1.03 -12.54 -23.39
C LEU A 288 -0.03 -13.46 -22.77
N ASN A 289 -1.01 -13.85 -23.60
CA ASN A 289 -2.06 -14.77 -23.19
C ASN A 289 -1.57 -16.19 -22.84
N THR A 290 -0.37 -16.57 -23.31
CA THR A 290 0.28 -17.84 -22.94
C THR A 290 0.91 -17.81 -21.56
N LYS A 291 1.06 -16.63 -20.95
CA LYS A 291 1.71 -16.43 -19.64
C LYS A 291 0.71 -15.98 -18.59
N THR A 292 -0.16 -15.04 -18.94
CA THR A 292 -1.12 -14.44 -18.01
C THR A 292 -2.50 -14.30 -18.64
N HIS A 293 -3.55 -14.43 -17.83
CA HIS A 293 -4.94 -14.14 -18.23
C HIS A 293 -5.49 -13.00 -17.39
N LEU A 294 -5.90 -11.91 -18.07
CA LEU A 294 -6.31 -10.64 -17.47
C LEU A 294 -7.75 -10.23 -17.89
N PRO A 295 -8.78 -11.00 -17.52
CA PRO A 295 -10.13 -10.84 -18.08
C PRO A 295 -10.79 -9.50 -17.76
N ARG A 296 -10.33 -8.79 -16.72
CA ARG A 296 -10.93 -7.52 -16.24
C ARG A 296 -10.01 -6.31 -16.37
N LEU A 297 -8.89 -6.42 -17.07
CA LEU A 297 -7.97 -5.30 -17.22
C LEU A 297 -8.62 -4.19 -18.05
N MET A 298 -8.80 -3.02 -17.45
CA MET A 298 -9.43 -1.85 -18.06
C MET A 298 -8.47 -0.66 -18.17
N GLU A 299 -7.47 -0.57 -17.30
CA GLU A 299 -6.50 0.52 -17.26
C GLU A 299 -5.07 -0.04 -17.28
N LEU A 300 -4.24 0.50 -18.18
CA LEU A 300 -2.85 0.08 -18.33
C LEU A 300 -1.94 1.32 -18.40
N LYS A 301 -0.94 1.38 -17.51
CA LYS A 301 0.07 2.45 -17.47
C LYS A 301 1.45 1.87 -17.75
N LEU A 302 2.16 2.37 -18.74
CA LEU A 302 3.48 1.85 -19.17
C LEU A 302 4.14 2.79 -20.19
N SER A 303 5.33 2.43 -20.69
CA SER A 303 5.95 3.12 -21.84
C SER A 303 5.34 2.67 -23.18
N TYR A 304 4.91 3.62 -24.00
CA TYR A 304 4.47 3.43 -25.37
C TYR A 304 5.50 2.67 -26.20
N SER A 305 6.78 3.05 -26.11
CA SER A 305 7.85 2.36 -26.86
C SER A 305 7.95 0.87 -26.49
N HIS A 306 7.84 0.53 -25.21
CA HIS A 306 7.86 -0.86 -24.75
C HIS A 306 6.60 -1.63 -25.18
N LEU A 307 5.43 -1.00 -25.12
CA LEU A 307 4.19 -1.61 -25.61
C LEU A 307 4.28 -1.91 -27.10
N LYS A 308 4.76 -0.96 -27.90
CA LYS A 308 4.98 -1.11 -29.34
C LYS A 308 5.91 -2.29 -29.63
N ASN A 309 7.00 -2.42 -28.88
CA ASN A 309 7.94 -3.54 -29.02
C ASN A 309 7.29 -4.89 -28.68
N VAL A 310 6.65 -5.02 -27.51
CA VAL A 310 6.04 -6.28 -27.04
C VAL A 310 4.91 -6.75 -27.96
N THR A 311 4.12 -5.82 -28.48
CA THR A 311 3.01 -6.07 -29.40
C THR A 311 3.43 -6.19 -30.87
N LYS A 312 4.73 -6.04 -31.18
CA LYS A 312 5.27 -5.97 -32.55
C LYS A 312 4.51 -4.96 -33.42
N ASN A 313 4.53 -3.69 -33.02
CA ASN A 313 3.75 -2.62 -33.67
C ASN A 313 2.25 -2.93 -33.73
N PHE A 314 1.69 -3.47 -32.64
CA PHE A 314 0.26 -3.81 -32.55
C PHE A 314 -0.20 -4.86 -33.58
N THR A 315 0.68 -5.80 -33.96
CA THR A 315 0.36 -6.91 -34.89
C THR A 315 0.39 -8.29 -34.22
N ARG A 316 0.88 -8.40 -32.99
CA ARG A 316 0.99 -9.68 -32.27
C ARG A 316 -0.34 -10.08 -31.65
N ASP A 317 -1.01 -11.10 -32.19
CA ASP A 317 -2.30 -11.59 -31.68
C ASP A 317 -2.22 -12.14 -30.24
N ALA A 318 -1.10 -12.78 -29.88
CA ALA A 318 -0.92 -13.37 -28.55
C ALA A 318 -1.05 -12.35 -27.40
N THR A 319 -0.75 -11.07 -27.65
CA THR A 319 -0.90 -10.00 -26.65
C THR A 319 -2.25 -9.28 -26.74
N ARG A 320 -3.00 -9.47 -27.83
CA ARG A 320 -4.25 -8.76 -28.11
C ARG A 320 -5.36 -9.16 -27.15
N HIS A 321 -5.41 -10.45 -26.76
CA HIS A 321 -6.45 -10.97 -25.87
C HIS A 321 -6.51 -10.22 -24.53
N ASN A 322 -5.36 -10.04 -23.87
CA ASN A 322 -5.29 -9.29 -22.61
C ASN A 322 -5.47 -7.77 -22.79
N CYS A 323 -5.34 -7.27 -24.03
CA CYS A 323 -5.54 -5.85 -24.35
C CYS A 323 -6.98 -5.51 -24.73
N ALA A 324 -7.81 -6.50 -25.06
CA ALA A 324 -9.12 -6.29 -25.68
C ALA A 324 -10.12 -5.49 -24.81
N ASN A 325 -9.96 -5.53 -23.49
CA ASN A 325 -10.86 -4.86 -22.53
C ASN A 325 -10.32 -3.51 -22.02
N ILE A 326 -9.15 -3.08 -22.49
CA ILE A 326 -8.52 -1.83 -22.04
C ILE A 326 -9.31 -0.63 -22.56
N LYS A 327 -9.78 0.19 -21.62
CA LYS A 327 -10.51 1.44 -21.85
C LYS A 327 -9.63 2.66 -21.68
N GLN A 328 -8.54 2.54 -20.92
CA GLN A 328 -7.64 3.64 -20.62
C GLN A 328 -6.18 3.21 -20.75
N LEU A 329 -5.43 3.95 -21.58
CA LEU A 329 -3.98 3.84 -21.70
C LEU A 329 -3.34 5.12 -21.17
N ILE A 330 -2.33 4.96 -20.32
CA ILE A 330 -1.56 6.08 -19.77
C ILE A 330 -0.07 5.84 -20.04
N PHE A 331 0.53 6.69 -20.86
CA PHE A 331 1.93 6.57 -21.25
C PHE A 331 2.86 7.44 -20.41
N CYS A 332 4.11 7.02 -20.20
CA CYS A 332 5.17 7.87 -19.59
C CYS A 332 6.04 8.60 -20.62
N ASP A 333 5.85 8.30 -21.90
CA ASP A 333 6.57 8.81 -23.06
C ASP A 333 5.59 9.27 -24.14
N GLU A 334 6.10 9.97 -25.15
CA GLU A 334 5.31 10.44 -26.28
C GLU A 334 4.80 9.26 -27.10
N CYS A 335 3.56 9.41 -27.59
CA CYS A 335 2.87 8.39 -28.36
C CYS A 335 2.68 8.86 -29.80
N ASP A 336 3.35 8.20 -30.73
CA ASP A 336 3.09 8.38 -32.16
C ASP A 336 1.89 7.53 -32.56
N TYR A 337 0.78 8.18 -32.93
CA TYR A 337 -0.44 7.48 -33.31
C TYR A 337 -0.22 6.58 -34.54
N LEU A 338 -0.52 5.28 -34.40
CA LEU A 338 -0.41 4.30 -35.48
C LEU A 338 -1.78 3.80 -35.95
N THR A 339 -1.92 3.55 -37.25
CA THR A 339 -3.15 3.07 -37.92
C THR A 339 -3.72 1.78 -37.33
N HIS A 340 -2.88 0.87 -36.80
CA HIS A 340 -3.32 -0.40 -36.22
C HIS A 340 -3.70 -0.32 -34.73
N PHE A 341 -3.46 0.83 -34.09
CA PHE A 341 -3.63 0.99 -32.65
C PHE A 341 -5.09 0.78 -32.20
N LEU A 342 -6.05 1.36 -32.93
CA LEU A 342 -7.49 1.23 -32.60
C LEU A 342 -8.03 -0.19 -32.82
N HIS A 343 -7.47 -0.94 -33.78
CA HIS A 343 -7.86 -2.35 -33.97
C HIS A 343 -7.39 -3.24 -32.81
N TYR A 344 -6.30 -2.83 -32.18
CA TYR A 344 -5.68 -3.54 -31.06
C TYR A 344 -6.42 -3.32 -29.73
N PHE A 345 -6.98 -2.12 -29.55
CA PHE A 345 -7.74 -1.72 -28.36
C PHE A 345 -9.18 -1.33 -28.73
N PRO A 346 -10.08 -2.29 -28.96
CA PRO A 346 -11.40 -2.04 -29.56
C PRO A 346 -12.36 -1.24 -28.69
N VAL A 347 -12.12 -1.17 -27.37
CA VAL A 347 -12.97 -0.44 -26.40
C VAL A 347 -12.24 0.73 -25.75
N LEU A 348 -11.15 1.20 -26.37
CA LEU A 348 -10.34 2.29 -25.86
C LEU A 348 -11.11 3.61 -25.89
N ASN A 349 -11.23 4.24 -24.73
CA ASN A 349 -11.91 5.54 -24.59
C ASN A 349 -10.91 6.69 -24.42
N THR A 350 -9.83 6.44 -23.67
CA THR A 350 -8.91 7.50 -23.25
C THR A 350 -7.46 7.06 -23.46
N VAL A 351 -6.69 7.93 -24.12
CA VAL A 351 -5.22 7.87 -24.15
C VAL A 351 -4.72 9.16 -23.52
N SER A 352 -3.89 9.03 -22.49
CA SER A 352 -3.20 10.16 -21.89
C SER A 352 -1.71 9.84 -21.75
N TYR A 353 -0.91 10.88 -21.55
CA TYR A 353 0.50 10.73 -21.23
C TYR A 353 0.81 11.59 -20.00
N ILE A 354 1.66 11.06 -19.12
CA ILE A 354 2.17 11.80 -17.98
C ILE A 354 3.32 12.63 -18.50
N LYS A 355 3.14 13.96 -18.52
CA LYS A 355 4.23 14.88 -18.83
C LYS A 355 5.20 14.88 -17.66
N THR A 356 6.21 14.01 -17.70
CA THR A 356 7.31 14.01 -16.76
C THR A 356 8.11 15.28 -16.99
N ILE A 357 8.01 16.25 -16.06
CA ILE A 357 8.95 17.38 -16.00
C ILE A 357 10.29 16.74 -15.63
N ARG A 358 11.15 16.52 -16.62
CA ARG A 358 12.54 16.12 -16.42
C ARG A 358 13.37 17.29 -15.92
#